data_AF-A0A2H5Y5N9-F1
#
_entry.id   AF-A0A2H5Y5N9-F1
#
_cell.length_a   1.000
_cell.length_b   1.000
_cell.length_c   1.000
_cell.angle_alpha   90.00
_cell.angle_beta   90.00
_cell.angle_gamma   90.00
#
_symmetry.space_group_name_H-M   'P 1'
#
loop_
_entity.id
_entity.type
_entity.pdbx_description
1 polymer ?
#
loop_
_entity_poly.entity_id
_entity_poly.type
_entity_poly.pdbx_seq_one_letter_code
_entity_poly.pdbx_strand_id
1 'polypeptide(L)'
;MALRRLLRLPSELPVLVGFEEEILPVLTGFWLALLIGFILGGWDWAFAVGVWGTVTLIMLWPVGRRLGRRYLSYRTPWFILGVLSMAYIPLAGFVLQSDLPFSVKSAVWFGLPIDLTVFAIIPSLRAAIAKPIRMFFRPDLLFGDGRLLCCGIIAIVLGMRYIIGSPPMGVPWPIPKWNWWAILFAMLAGFIPMIPIRGMLKLVMRLGRLTGRWGQGWGSILLRESALVLSALGIGYGFHNAFLGTVPFTVPISTDHPHFRPALLILLAGAAWIIFVRGAYKKYGIGDPFIREQPGQTAVKQILLVIGLVPMFYGLMSILHLDPMHLQRGVGGLRHPGNWAGLWGIGGPFILWGLIVLIPFRVLGQINQRMALVQQMAAIVLPAMEVEDRRRILVRIMSALAEMPEASRRDLMRAMLEALREQPEPVRVTMAVARMEAMAVLPEPQRITLMRTMDALMAGE
;
A
#
# COMPACT_ATOMS: atom_id res chain seq x y z
N MET A 1 -6.21 -18.03 15.93
CA MET A 1 -7.67 -18.33 16.08
C MET A 1 -8.52 -17.10 16.45
N ALA A 2 -8.09 -16.24 17.39
CA ALA A 2 -8.82 -15.02 17.80
C ALA A 2 -9.06 -14.02 16.66
N LEU A 3 -8.05 -13.73 15.84
CA LEU A 3 -8.18 -12.83 14.68
C LEU A 3 -9.18 -13.35 13.62
N ARG A 4 -9.26 -14.67 13.41
CA ARG A 4 -10.26 -15.28 12.50
C ARG A 4 -11.69 -15.09 13.01
N ARG A 5 -11.92 -15.26 14.32
CA ARG A 5 -13.24 -15.03 14.94
C ARG A 5 -13.63 -13.56 14.90
N LEU A 6 -12.66 -12.66 15.08
CA LEU A 6 -12.85 -11.20 15.02
C LEU A 6 -13.11 -10.71 13.59
N LEU A 7 -12.44 -11.31 12.59
CA LEU A 7 -12.57 -10.93 11.17
C LEU A 7 -13.61 -11.75 10.40
N ARG A 8 -14.23 -12.77 11.03
CA ARG A 8 -15.21 -13.73 10.45
C ARG A 8 -14.88 -14.13 9.01
N LEU A 9 -13.62 -14.48 8.78
CA LEU A 9 -13.18 -14.99 7.49
C LEU A 9 -13.85 -16.35 7.23
N PRO A 10 -14.10 -16.73 5.95
CA PRO A 10 -14.58 -18.07 5.62
C PRO A 10 -13.69 -19.09 6.32
N SER A 11 -14.29 -19.93 7.17
CA SER A 11 -13.58 -20.87 8.07
C SER A 11 -12.63 -21.79 7.29
N GLU A 12 -13.03 -22.12 6.06
CA GLU A 12 -12.33 -23.00 5.12
C GLU A 12 -11.13 -22.35 4.43
N LEU A 13 -11.02 -21.01 4.42
CA LEU A 13 -9.91 -20.35 3.72
C LEU A 13 -8.71 -20.13 4.65
N PRO A 14 -7.54 -20.70 4.34
CA PRO A 14 -6.32 -20.39 5.08
C PRO A 14 -5.96 -18.92 4.85
N VAL A 15 -5.54 -18.24 5.93
CA VAL A 15 -4.99 -16.87 5.83
C VAL A 15 -3.72 -16.94 5.00
N LEU A 16 -2.74 -17.71 5.45
CA LEU A 16 -1.51 -18.03 4.72
C LEU A 16 -1.21 -19.52 4.88
N VAL A 17 -1.04 -20.23 3.77
CA VAL A 17 -0.86 -21.68 3.75
C VAL A 17 0.55 -22.03 4.23
N GLY A 18 0.66 -22.97 5.18
CA GLY A 18 1.95 -23.45 5.70
C GLY A 18 2.73 -22.46 6.56
N PHE A 19 2.08 -21.40 7.07
CA PHE A 19 2.80 -20.39 7.86
C PHE A 19 3.42 -20.97 9.13
N GLU A 20 2.66 -21.69 9.94
CA GLU A 20 3.14 -22.23 11.23
C GLU A 20 4.14 -23.38 11.04
N GLU A 21 3.95 -24.19 10.00
CA GLU A 21 4.73 -25.43 9.78
C GLU A 21 6.04 -25.19 9.01
N GLU A 22 6.09 -24.20 8.11
CA GLU A 22 7.25 -23.97 7.24
C GLU A 22 7.86 -22.58 7.41
N ILE A 23 7.04 -21.53 7.34
CA ILE A 23 7.53 -20.16 7.31
C ILE A 23 8.05 -19.75 8.70
N LEU A 24 7.30 -20.05 9.76
CA LEU A 24 7.62 -19.64 11.12
C LEU A 24 8.94 -20.25 11.64
N PRO A 25 9.24 -21.55 11.45
CA PRO A 25 10.54 -22.10 11.82
C PRO A 25 11.71 -21.42 11.09
N VAL A 26 11.57 -21.16 9.79
CA VAL A 26 12.60 -20.48 8.99
C VAL A 26 12.80 -19.03 9.46
N LEU A 27 11.71 -18.30 9.70
CA LEU A 27 11.78 -16.96 10.27
C LEU A 27 12.41 -16.96 11.66
N THR A 28 12.11 -17.95 12.49
CA THR A 28 12.69 -18.08 13.83
C THR A 28 14.19 -18.28 13.74
N GLY A 29 14.67 -19.20 12.91
CA GLY A 29 16.10 -19.39 12.67
C GLY A 29 16.79 -18.14 12.14
N PHE A 30 16.16 -17.45 11.17
CA PHE A 30 16.66 -16.20 10.61
C PHE A 30 16.80 -15.10 11.68
N TRP A 31 15.78 -14.89 12.51
CA TRP A 31 15.81 -13.90 13.59
C TRP A 31 16.81 -14.26 14.69
N LEU A 32 16.95 -15.54 15.04
CA LEU A 32 17.95 -15.99 16.00
C LEU A 32 19.37 -15.67 15.50
N ALA A 33 19.66 -15.94 14.23
CA ALA A 33 20.96 -15.61 13.65
C ALA A 33 21.25 -14.09 13.68
N LEU A 34 20.25 -13.26 13.35
CA LEU A 34 20.38 -11.80 13.42
C LEU A 34 20.56 -11.29 14.85
N LEU A 35 19.84 -11.88 15.82
CA LEU A 35 19.96 -11.52 17.23
C LEU A 35 21.34 -11.88 17.78
N ILE A 36 21.86 -13.06 17.44
CA ILE A 36 23.21 -13.47 17.80
C ILE A 36 24.24 -12.50 17.19
N GLY A 37 24.09 -12.16 15.91
CA GLY A 37 24.95 -11.17 15.24
C GLY A 37 24.88 -9.77 15.86
N PHE A 38 23.70 -9.34 16.31
CA PHE A 38 23.54 -8.08 17.04
C PHE A 38 24.26 -8.11 18.40
N ILE A 39 24.05 -9.16 19.21
CA ILE A 39 24.62 -9.26 20.56
C ILE A 39 26.14 -9.44 20.52
N LEU A 40 26.65 -10.31 19.64
CA LEU A 40 28.08 -10.64 19.59
C LEU A 40 28.88 -9.71 18.68
N GLY A 41 28.29 -9.25 17.58
CA GLY A 41 28.97 -8.48 16.53
C GLY A 41 28.56 -7.00 16.47
N GLY A 42 27.61 -6.56 17.30
CA GLY A 42 27.17 -5.16 17.31
C GLY A 42 26.45 -4.71 16.03
N TRP A 43 25.82 -5.62 15.29
CA TRP A 43 25.15 -5.33 14.02
C TRP A 43 23.87 -4.49 14.20
N ASP A 44 24.02 -3.17 14.30
CA ASP A 44 22.92 -2.20 14.40
C ASP A 44 21.87 -2.29 13.27
N TRP A 45 22.28 -2.77 12.10
CA TRP A 45 21.42 -3.05 10.95
C TRP A 45 20.57 -4.33 11.08
N ALA A 46 20.88 -5.22 12.01
CA ALA A 46 20.28 -6.56 12.10
C ALA A 46 18.76 -6.52 12.18
N PHE A 47 18.19 -5.62 12.99
CA PHE A 47 16.74 -5.51 13.15
C PHE A 47 16.05 -4.95 11.90
N ALA A 48 16.61 -3.93 11.27
CA ALA A 48 16.04 -3.36 10.04
C ALA A 48 16.07 -4.38 8.89
N VAL A 49 17.18 -5.08 8.73
CA VAL A 49 17.32 -6.18 7.76
C VAL A 49 16.43 -7.36 8.13
N GLY A 50 16.27 -7.68 9.41
CA GLY A 50 15.38 -8.73 9.89
C GLY A 50 13.91 -8.49 9.56
N VAL A 51 13.43 -7.26 9.79
CA VAL A 51 12.05 -6.87 9.42
C VAL A 51 11.87 -6.95 7.91
N TRP A 52 12.81 -6.40 7.13
CA TRP A 52 12.77 -6.48 5.67
C TRP A 52 12.78 -7.93 5.16
N GLY A 53 13.71 -8.76 5.66
CA GLY A 53 13.86 -10.15 5.28
C GLY A 53 12.62 -10.98 5.62
N THR A 54 11.98 -10.68 6.75
CA THR A 54 10.70 -11.30 7.14
C THR A 54 9.61 -11.02 6.11
N VAL A 55 9.43 -9.75 5.74
CA VAL A 55 8.41 -9.36 4.76
C VAL A 55 8.68 -9.99 3.41
N THR A 56 9.94 -9.93 2.94
CA THR A 56 10.37 -10.53 1.68
C THR A 56 10.14 -12.04 1.65
N LEU A 57 10.51 -12.76 2.71
CA LEU A 57 10.32 -14.20 2.82
C LEU A 57 8.84 -14.58 2.75
N ILE A 58 7.98 -13.90 3.51
CA ILE A 58 6.54 -14.15 3.51
C ILE A 58 5.93 -13.87 2.12
N MET A 59 6.35 -12.78 1.47
CA MET A 59 5.82 -12.40 0.16
C MET A 59 6.24 -13.35 -0.96
N LEU A 60 7.44 -13.91 -0.89
CA LEU A 60 7.99 -14.80 -1.89
C LEU A 60 7.82 -16.29 -1.59
N TRP A 61 7.28 -16.66 -0.42
CA TRP A 61 7.16 -18.07 -0.04
C TRP A 61 6.40 -18.92 -1.08
N PRO A 62 6.90 -20.12 -1.45
CA PRO A 62 6.31 -20.97 -2.48
C PRO A 62 5.09 -21.77 -1.99
N VAL A 63 4.07 -21.07 -1.50
CA VAL A 63 2.81 -21.65 -0.99
C VAL A 63 2.07 -22.57 -1.97
N GLY A 64 2.32 -22.45 -3.27
CA GLY A 64 1.65 -23.22 -4.31
C GLY A 64 1.95 -24.70 -4.26
N ARG A 65 3.09 -25.14 -3.70
CA ARG A 65 3.41 -26.57 -3.55
C ARG A 65 2.32 -27.31 -2.77
N ARG A 66 1.84 -26.72 -1.68
CA ARG A 66 0.74 -27.25 -0.86
C ARG A 66 -0.63 -27.18 -1.54
N LEU A 67 -0.76 -26.34 -2.56
CA LEU A 67 -2.00 -26.13 -3.31
C LEU A 67 -1.97 -26.79 -4.69
N GLY A 68 -0.98 -27.64 -4.97
CA GLY A 68 -0.84 -28.34 -6.25
C GLY A 68 -0.56 -27.42 -7.45
N ARG A 69 0.03 -26.23 -7.22
CA ARG A 69 0.32 -25.24 -8.26
C ARG A 69 1.82 -24.93 -8.34
N ARG A 70 2.35 -24.86 -9.56
CA ARG A 70 3.72 -24.43 -9.83
C ARG A 70 3.89 -22.97 -9.42
N TYR A 71 5.03 -22.60 -8.84
CA TYR A 71 5.27 -21.25 -8.33
C TYR A 71 4.97 -20.14 -9.35
N LEU A 72 5.53 -20.27 -10.55
CA LEU A 72 5.36 -19.28 -11.63
C LEU A 72 3.96 -19.25 -12.24
N SER A 73 3.10 -20.25 -11.96
CA SER A 73 1.71 -20.21 -12.46
C SER A 73 0.83 -19.25 -11.66
N TYR A 74 1.27 -18.83 -10.47
CA TYR A 74 0.57 -17.87 -9.61
C TYR A 74 1.51 -16.81 -9.01
N ARG A 75 2.79 -16.75 -9.40
CA ARG A 75 3.70 -15.64 -9.06
C ARG A 75 4.41 -15.21 -10.32
N THR A 76 4.16 -13.98 -10.73
CA THR A 76 4.78 -13.44 -11.94
C THR A 76 6.25 -13.06 -11.64
N PRO A 77 7.16 -13.18 -12.62
CA PRO A 77 8.53 -12.67 -12.48
C PRO A 77 8.56 -11.19 -12.08
N TRP A 78 7.62 -10.40 -12.60
CA TRP A 78 7.44 -8.99 -12.27
C TRP A 78 7.11 -8.74 -10.80
N PHE A 79 6.25 -9.58 -10.19
CA PHE A 79 5.99 -9.51 -8.76
C PHE A 79 7.24 -9.87 -7.94
N ILE A 80 7.97 -10.92 -8.34
CA ILE A 80 9.18 -11.37 -7.64
C ILE A 80 10.24 -10.28 -7.66
N LEU A 81 10.53 -9.73 -8.84
CA LEU A 81 11.46 -8.61 -9.03
C LEU A 81 11.03 -7.38 -8.23
N GLY A 82 9.71 -7.11 -8.24
CA GLY A 82 9.08 -6.16 -7.34
C GLY A 82 9.52 -6.39 -5.90
N VAL A 83 9.17 -7.50 -5.27
CA VAL A 83 9.52 -7.72 -3.86
C VAL A 83 11.03 -7.65 -3.61
N LEU A 84 11.85 -8.27 -4.45
CA LEU A 84 13.31 -8.30 -4.31
C LEU A 84 13.95 -6.92 -4.39
N SER A 85 13.46 -6.02 -5.24
CA SER A 85 13.98 -4.63 -5.31
C SER A 85 13.87 -3.87 -3.99
N MET A 86 13.03 -4.29 -3.03
CA MET A 86 13.05 -3.67 -1.70
C MET A 86 14.38 -3.86 -0.96
N ALA A 87 15.22 -4.81 -1.39
CA ALA A 87 16.60 -4.95 -0.94
C ALA A 87 17.45 -3.70 -1.24
N TYR A 88 17.00 -2.83 -2.14
CA TYR A 88 17.68 -1.57 -2.42
C TYR A 88 17.70 -0.64 -1.21
N ILE A 89 16.73 -0.72 -0.29
CA ILE A 89 16.74 0.06 0.96
C ILE A 89 17.95 -0.30 1.83
N PRO A 90 18.13 -1.57 2.27
CA PRO A 90 19.32 -1.94 3.03
C PRO A 90 20.62 -1.78 2.22
N LEU A 91 20.61 -2.07 0.91
CA LEU A 91 21.79 -1.82 0.07
C LEU A 91 22.22 -0.35 0.10
N ALA A 92 21.27 0.58 -0.09
CA ALA A 92 21.54 2.01 0.00
C ALA A 92 22.08 2.39 1.38
N GLY A 93 21.57 1.78 2.44
CA GLY A 93 22.07 1.97 3.79
C GLY A 93 23.53 1.60 3.96
N PHE A 94 23.92 0.40 3.53
CA PHE A 94 25.31 -0.04 3.57
C PHE A 94 26.23 0.85 2.73
N VAL A 95 25.80 1.23 1.53
CA VAL A 95 26.57 2.13 0.66
C VAL A 95 26.76 3.51 1.31
N LEU A 96 25.72 4.07 1.91
CA LEU A 96 25.77 5.40 2.53
C LEU A 96 26.68 5.43 3.76
N GLN A 97 26.75 4.35 4.53
CA GLN A 97 27.63 4.20 5.70
C GLN A 97 29.06 3.77 5.36
N SER A 98 29.33 3.28 4.15
CA SER A 98 30.67 2.85 3.72
C SER A 98 31.64 4.03 3.48
N ASP A 99 32.92 3.74 3.23
CA ASP A 99 33.93 4.74 2.85
C ASP A 99 33.94 5.07 1.34
N LEU A 100 32.90 4.69 0.60
CA LEU A 100 32.81 4.93 -0.85
C LEU A 100 32.77 6.44 -1.19
N PRO A 101 33.24 6.82 -2.40
CA PRO A 101 33.23 8.21 -2.83
C PRO A 101 31.83 8.86 -2.81
N PHE A 102 31.79 10.18 -2.55
CA PHE A 102 30.54 10.95 -2.50
C PHE A 102 29.68 10.81 -3.76
N SER A 103 30.29 10.72 -4.94
CA SER A 103 29.60 10.51 -6.22
C SER A 103 28.83 9.18 -6.25
N VAL A 104 29.42 8.10 -5.74
CA VAL A 104 28.80 6.77 -5.66
C VAL A 104 27.64 6.80 -4.66
N LYS A 105 27.86 7.36 -3.47
CA LYS A 105 26.81 7.53 -2.45
C LYS A 105 25.63 8.34 -2.99
N SER A 106 25.92 9.42 -3.72
CA SER A 106 24.90 10.27 -4.34
C SER A 106 24.12 9.51 -5.42
N ALA A 107 24.80 8.78 -6.30
CA ALA A 107 24.15 7.99 -7.34
C ALA A 107 23.20 6.95 -6.76
N VAL A 108 23.62 6.22 -5.72
CA VAL A 108 22.78 5.24 -5.03
C VAL A 108 21.61 5.91 -4.31
N TRP A 109 21.84 7.05 -3.68
CA TRP A 109 20.78 7.80 -3.01
C TRP A 109 19.71 8.33 -3.98
N PHE A 110 20.11 8.96 -5.09
CA PHE A 110 19.17 9.43 -6.11
C PHE A 110 18.49 8.27 -6.85
N GLY A 111 19.17 7.13 -6.96
CA GLY A 111 18.60 5.88 -7.47
C GLY A 111 17.51 5.30 -6.57
N LEU A 112 17.57 5.50 -5.25
CA LEU A 112 16.64 4.89 -4.29
C LEU A 112 15.16 5.25 -4.58
N PRO A 113 14.74 6.51 -4.74
CA PRO A 113 13.34 6.81 -5.05
C PRO A 113 12.90 6.27 -6.41
N ILE A 114 13.80 6.23 -7.40
CA ILE A 114 13.52 5.68 -8.74
C ILE A 114 13.30 4.16 -8.64
N ASP A 115 14.22 3.43 -8.03
CA ASP A 115 14.10 1.99 -7.79
C ASP A 115 12.81 1.66 -7.03
N LEU A 116 12.60 2.35 -5.90
CA LEU A 116 11.44 2.11 -5.04
C LEU A 116 10.11 2.30 -5.77
N THR A 117 10.04 3.26 -6.69
CA THR A 117 8.81 3.62 -7.41
C THR A 117 8.62 2.84 -8.69
N VAL A 118 9.64 2.65 -9.53
CA VAL A 118 9.55 1.86 -10.77
C VAL A 118 9.17 0.42 -10.44
N PHE A 119 9.82 -0.19 -9.44
CA PHE A 119 9.48 -1.53 -8.98
C PHE A 119 8.25 -1.59 -8.05
N ALA A 120 7.63 -0.44 -7.74
CA ALA A 120 6.26 -0.41 -7.22
C ALA A 120 5.21 -0.35 -8.34
N ILE A 121 5.50 0.34 -9.44
CA ILE A 121 4.62 0.45 -10.61
C ILE A 121 4.49 -0.92 -11.27
N ILE A 122 5.61 -1.60 -11.54
CA ILE A 122 5.62 -2.88 -12.28
C ILE A 122 4.67 -3.93 -11.66
N PRO A 123 4.73 -4.24 -10.34
CA PRO A 123 3.81 -5.21 -9.72
C PRO A 123 2.34 -4.77 -9.68
N SER A 124 2.05 -3.48 -9.90
CA SER A 124 0.69 -2.94 -9.93
C SER A 124 0.01 -3.05 -11.30
N LEU A 125 0.77 -3.38 -12.35
CA LEU A 125 0.25 -3.59 -13.69
C LEU A 125 -0.49 -4.93 -13.78
N ARG A 126 -1.51 -5.00 -14.63
CA ARG A 126 -2.36 -6.20 -14.81
C ARG A 126 -1.53 -7.46 -15.08
N ALA A 127 -0.48 -7.36 -15.90
CA ALA A 127 0.40 -8.49 -16.25
C ALA A 127 1.22 -9.04 -15.07
N ALA A 128 1.40 -8.26 -14.01
CA ALA A 128 2.15 -8.68 -12.82
C ALA A 128 1.25 -9.24 -11.71
N ILE A 129 -0.06 -8.98 -11.74
CA ILE A 129 -0.99 -9.50 -10.74
C ILE A 129 -1.23 -10.99 -10.99
N ALA A 130 -1.08 -11.78 -9.93
CA ALA A 130 -1.19 -13.21 -10.03
C ALA A 130 -2.63 -13.71 -10.22
N LYS A 131 -2.74 -14.92 -10.78
CA LYS A 131 -3.99 -15.67 -10.86
C LYS A 131 -4.58 -15.97 -9.45
N PRO A 132 -5.91 -16.14 -9.33
CA PRO A 132 -6.55 -16.55 -8.09
C PRO A 132 -5.94 -17.80 -7.47
N ILE A 133 -5.76 -17.79 -6.15
CA ILE A 133 -5.19 -18.92 -5.39
C ILE A 133 -5.95 -19.07 -4.07
N ARG A 134 -6.08 -20.32 -3.60
CA ARG A 134 -6.90 -20.75 -2.45
C ARG A 134 -6.33 -20.30 -1.10
N MET A 135 -6.21 -18.99 -0.90
CA MET A 135 -5.85 -18.34 0.36
C MET A 135 -6.53 -16.97 0.45
N PHE A 136 -6.82 -16.54 1.68
CA PHE A 136 -7.45 -15.23 1.91
C PHE A 136 -6.43 -14.09 1.82
N PHE A 137 -5.25 -14.24 2.42
CA PHE A 137 -4.17 -13.27 2.31
C PHE A 137 -3.50 -13.40 0.94
N ARG A 138 -3.66 -12.39 0.09
CA ARG A 138 -3.02 -12.30 -1.23
C ARG A 138 -1.93 -11.22 -1.19
N PRO A 139 -0.64 -11.59 -0.96
CA PRO A 139 0.42 -10.60 -0.83
C PRO A 139 0.54 -9.72 -2.07
N ASP A 140 0.36 -10.27 -3.26
CA ASP A 140 0.40 -9.55 -4.52
C ASP A 140 -0.71 -8.50 -4.67
N LEU A 141 -1.93 -8.81 -4.21
CA LEU A 141 -3.03 -7.85 -4.24
C LEU A 141 -2.82 -6.70 -3.26
N LEU A 142 -2.15 -6.93 -2.14
CA LEU A 142 -1.92 -5.91 -1.12
C LEU A 142 -0.65 -5.10 -1.39
N PHE A 143 0.38 -5.74 -1.91
CA PHE A 143 1.71 -5.18 -2.09
C PHE A 143 1.74 -4.11 -3.18
N GLY A 144 1.11 -4.33 -4.35
CA GLY A 144 1.14 -3.37 -5.46
C GLY A 144 0.64 -1.96 -5.09
N ASP A 145 -0.64 -1.80 -4.75
CA ASP A 145 -1.22 -0.49 -4.34
C ASP A 145 -0.59 0.05 -3.05
N GLY A 146 -0.30 -0.83 -2.09
CA GLY A 146 0.31 -0.44 -0.82
C GLY A 146 1.69 0.15 -1.01
N ARG A 147 2.54 -0.51 -1.81
CA ARG A 147 3.89 -0.07 -2.11
C ARG A 147 3.89 1.21 -2.94
N LEU A 148 3.06 1.33 -3.97
CA LEU A 148 2.92 2.57 -4.73
C LEU A 148 2.62 3.77 -3.83
N LEU A 149 1.73 3.57 -2.85
CA LEU A 149 1.45 4.59 -1.85
C LEU A 149 2.67 4.93 -0.99
N CYS A 150 3.34 3.93 -0.42
CA CYS A 150 4.53 4.14 0.40
C CYS A 150 5.63 4.86 -0.38
N CYS A 151 5.98 4.37 -1.57
CA CYS A 151 7.06 4.91 -2.38
C CYS A 151 6.75 6.33 -2.90
N GLY A 152 5.50 6.60 -3.29
CA GLY A 152 5.07 7.95 -3.62
C GLY A 152 5.12 8.91 -2.42
N ILE A 153 4.73 8.45 -1.21
CA ILE A 153 4.89 9.21 0.03
C ILE A 153 6.36 9.51 0.31
N ILE A 154 7.25 8.52 0.17
CA ILE A 154 8.69 8.69 0.41
C ILE A 154 9.25 9.73 -0.54
N ALA A 155 8.93 9.67 -1.84
CA ALA A 155 9.36 10.67 -2.81
C ALA A 155 8.93 12.10 -2.41
N ILE A 156 7.66 12.28 -1.99
CA ILE A 156 7.17 13.57 -1.47
C ILE A 156 7.94 13.99 -0.21
N VAL A 157 8.09 13.09 0.77
CA VAL A 157 8.81 13.34 2.03
C VAL A 157 10.24 13.80 1.78
N LEU A 158 10.96 13.10 0.89
CA LEU A 158 12.33 13.43 0.53
C LEU A 158 12.37 14.77 -0.21
N GLY A 159 11.45 15.02 -1.14
CA GLY A 159 11.33 16.29 -1.83
C GLY A 159 11.09 17.47 -0.88
N MET A 160 10.13 17.35 0.04
CA MET A 160 9.85 18.34 1.08
C MET A 160 11.07 18.58 1.97
N ARG A 161 11.78 17.52 2.34
CA ARG A 161 13.00 17.64 3.12
C ARG A 161 14.07 18.44 2.37
N TYR A 162 14.28 18.19 1.09
CA TYR A 162 15.24 18.95 0.29
C TYR A 162 14.84 20.43 0.18
N ILE A 163 13.55 20.72 0.04
CA ILE A 163 13.05 22.11 -0.08
C ILE A 163 13.11 22.88 1.25
N ILE A 164 12.80 22.22 2.37
CA ILE A 164 12.72 22.87 3.70
C ILE A 164 14.06 22.82 4.44
N GLY A 165 14.87 21.79 4.19
CA GLY A 165 16.16 21.60 4.83
C GLY A 165 17.24 22.55 4.32
N SER A 166 18.31 22.69 5.09
CA SER A 166 19.48 23.48 4.71
C SER A 166 20.56 22.58 4.11
N PRO A 167 21.28 23.04 3.06
CA PRO A 167 22.38 22.26 2.52
C PRO A 167 23.54 22.26 3.53
N PRO A 168 24.33 21.17 3.63
CA PRO A 168 25.52 21.17 4.48
C PRO A 168 26.58 22.07 3.84
N MET A 169 27.32 22.80 4.68
CA MET A 169 28.43 23.63 4.23
C MET A 169 29.49 22.76 3.54
N GLY A 170 29.90 23.12 2.32
CA GLY A 170 31.03 22.49 1.61
C GLY A 170 30.72 21.25 0.76
N VAL A 171 29.45 20.85 0.62
CA VAL A 171 29.04 19.79 -0.32
C VAL A 171 27.96 20.27 -1.29
N PRO A 172 27.91 19.77 -2.54
CA PRO A 172 26.94 20.22 -3.54
C PRO A 172 25.47 19.99 -3.15
N TRP A 173 25.20 18.93 -2.40
CA TRP A 173 23.88 18.60 -1.86
C TRP A 173 23.99 17.69 -0.63
N PRO A 174 22.99 17.73 0.29
CA PRO A 174 22.97 16.80 1.41
C PRO A 174 22.69 15.37 0.95
N ILE A 175 23.50 14.42 1.43
CA ILE A 175 23.22 12.98 1.38
C ILE A 175 22.82 12.49 2.78
N PRO A 176 21.98 11.44 2.89
CA PRO A 176 21.64 10.83 4.17
C PRO A 176 22.89 10.35 4.91
N LYS A 177 22.94 10.55 6.23
CA LYS A 177 23.92 9.87 7.10
C LYS A 177 23.56 8.39 7.35
N TRP A 178 22.28 8.06 7.16
CA TRP A 178 21.66 6.75 7.40
C TRP A 178 21.66 6.32 8.87
N ASN A 179 20.48 5.95 9.37
CA ASN A 179 20.30 5.37 10.70
C ASN A 179 19.35 4.18 10.62
N TRP A 180 19.86 3.00 10.97
CA TRP A 180 19.11 1.74 10.93
C TRP A 180 17.90 1.69 11.87
N TRP A 181 17.96 2.35 13.03
CA TRP A 181 16.83 2.45 13.95
C TRP A 181 15.70 3.30 13.37
N ALA A 182 16.03 4.37 12.66
CA ALA A 182 15.04 5.20 11.99
C ALA A 182 14.38 4.48 10.81
N ILE A 183 15.15 3.64 10.09
CA ILE A 183 14.61 2.76 9.05
C ILE A 183 13.74 1.65 9.65
N LEU A 184 14.16 1.02 10.75
CA LEU A 184 13.36 0.05 11.49
C LEU A 184 12.02 0.68 11.90
N PHE A 185 12.04 1.89 12.46
CA PHE A 185 10.82 2.61 12.78
C PHE A 185 9.96 2.87 11.55
N ALA A 186 10.55 3.36 10.45
CA ALA A 186 9.81 3.57 9.20
C ALA A 186 9.11 2.28 8.73
N MET A 187 9.79 1.13 8.83
CA MET A 187 9.21 -0.16 8.47
C MET A 187 8.07 -0.59 9.42
N LEU A 188 8.29 -0.52 10.73
CA LEU A 188 7.34 -0.97 11.75
C LEU A 188 6.13 -0.05 11.92
N ALA A 189 6.34 1.26 11.96
CA ALA A 189 5.27 2.25 12.15
C ALA A 189 4.67 2.74 10.83
N GLY A 190 5.37 2.55 9.71
CA GLY A 190 4.97 3.03 8.39
C GLY A 190 4.56 1.90 7.44
N PHE A 191 5.52 1.13 6.94
CA PHE A 191 5.29 0.20 5.82
C PHE A 191 4.38 -0.96 6.20
N ILE A 192 4.62 -1.62 7.34
CA ILE A 192 3.82 -2.76 7.80
C ILE A 192 2.37 -2.34 8.08
N PRO A 193 2.11 -1.25 8.82
CA PRO A 193 0.77 -0.70 8.96
C PRO A 193 0.11 -0.33 7.63
N MET A 194 0.86 0.30 6.71
CA MET A 194 0.32 0.82 5.46
C MET A 194 -0.02 -0.27 4.43
N ILE A 195 0.84 -1.27 4.28
CA ILE A 195 0.76 -2.28 3.22
C ILE A 195 -0.06 -3.49 3.69
N PRO A 196 0.48 -4.43 4.51
CA PRO A 196 -0.26 -5.62 4.89
C PRO A 196 -1.43 -5.34 5.84
N ILE A 197 -1.25 -4.57 6.92
CA ILE A 197 -2.29 -4.42 7.95
C ILE A 197 -3.49 -3.66 7.39
N ARG A 198 -3.27 -2.47 6.85
CA ARG A 198 -4.33 -1.68 6.23
C ARG A 198 -4.90 -2.36 4.98
N GLY A 199 -4.07 -3.09 4.22
CA GLY A 199 -4.52 -3.92 3.12
C GLY A 199 -5.56 -4.95 3.54
N MET A 200 -5.23 -5.77 4.55
CA MET A 200 -6.15 -6.74 5.14
C MET A 200 -7.39 -6.07 5.73
N LEU A 201 -7.23 -4.98 6.48
CA LEU A 201 -8.34 -4.21 7.04
C LEU A 201 -9.34 -3.76 5.95
N LYS A 202 -8.83 -3.24 4.82
CA LYS A 202 -9.66 -2.86 3.67
C LYS A 202 -10.43 -4.06 3.09
N LEU A 203 -9.79 -5.22 2.95
CA LEU A 203 -10.43 -6.41 2.41
C LEU A 203 -11.55 -6.90 3.32
N VAL A 204 -11.28 -7.01 4.62
CA VAL A 204 -12.30 -7.45 5.59
C VAL A 204 -13.44 -6.46 5.66
N MET A 205 -13.17 -5.15 5.70
CA MET A 205 -14.23 -4.13 5.66
C MET A 205 -15.04 -4.20 4.37
N ARG A 206 -14.43 -4.46 3.20
CA ARG A 206 -15.17 -4.63 1.93
C ARG A 206 -16.12 -5.82 2.01
N LEU A 207 -15.68 -6.96 2.53
CA LEU A 207 -16.51 -8.13 2.71
C LEU A 207 -17.63 -7.90 3.75
N GLY A 208 -17.31 -7.23 4.86
CA GLY A 208 -18.28 -6.82 5.88
C GLY A 208 -19.37 -5.90 5.32
N ARG A 209 -19.02 -4.97 4.43
CA ARG A 209 -19.98 -4.05 3.80
C ARG A 209 -20.89 -4.78 2.83
N LEU A 210 -20.36 -5.74 2.07
CA LEU A 210 -21.13 -6.57 1.14
C LEU A 210 -22.10 -7.50 1.88
N THR A 211 -21.72 -8.02 3.05
CA THR A 211 -22.63 -8.81 3.92
C THR A 211 -23.62 -7.96 4.72
N GLY A 212 -23.46 -6.63 4.73
CA GLY A 212 -24.34 -5.70 5.45
C GLY A 212 -24.15 -5.70 6.96
N ARG A 213 -23.03 -6.22 7.46
CA ARG A 213 -22.80 -6.45 8.90
C ARG A 213 -21.80 -5.47 9.53
N TRP A 214 -20.74 -5.11 8.81
CA TRP A 214 -19.64 -4.31 9.37
C TRP A 214 -18.97 -3.43 8.32
N GLY A 215 -18.36 -2.32 8.74
CA GLY A 215 -17.65 -1.41 7.86
C GLY A 215 -18.54 -0.41 7.11
N GLN A 216 -19.84 -0.36 7.40
CA GLN A 216 -20.71 0.72 6.93
C GLN A 216 -20.71 1.85 7.98
N GLY A 217 -20.46 3.09 7.57
CA GLY A 217 -20.51 4.26 8.45
C GLY A 217 -19.16 4.93 8.73
N TRP A 218 -19.22 6.06 9.42
CA TRP A 218 -18.09 6.96 9.64
C TRP A 218 -16.98 6.35 10.51
N GLY A 219 -17.30 5.53 11.51
CA GLY A 219 -16.29 4.87 12.34
C GLY A 219 -15.28 4.04 11.54
N SER A 220 -15.75 3.32 10.51
CA SER A 220 -14.88 2.54 9.62
C SER A 220 -13.96 3.42 8.76
N ILE A 221 -14.45 4.59 8.36
CA ILE A 221 -13.71 5.57 7.56
C ILE A 221 -12.65 6.22 8.43
N LEU A 222 -13.02 6.69 9.63
CA LEU A 222 -12.10 7.25 10.61
C LEU A 222 -10.97 6.27 10.88
N LEU A 223 -11.27 5.01 11.22
CA LEU A 223 -10.23 4.01 11.47
C LEU A 223 -9.27 3.84 10.27
N ARG A 224 -9.81 3.73 9.04
CA ARG A 224 -9.01 3.49 7.84
C ARG A 224 -8.17 4.70 7.41
N GLU A 225 -8.72 5.90 7.50
CA GLU A 225 -8.02 7.13 7.12
C GLU A 225 -7.07 7.61 8.23
N SER A 226 -7.41 7.43 9.52
CA SER A 226 -6.46 7.65 10.61
C SER A 226 -5.28 6.69 10.53
N ALA A 227 -5.52 5.39 10.25
CA ALA A 227 -4.43 4.44 10.02
C ALA A 227 -3.54 4.86 8.84
N LEU A 228 -4.12 5.41 7.76
CA LEU A 228 -3.36 5.99 6.64
C LEU A 228 -2.50 7.17 7.11
N VAL A 229 -3.08 8.13 7.82
CA VAL A 229 -2.39 9.34 8.29
C VAL A 229 -1.24 8.95 9.21
N LEU A 230 -1.51 8.13 10.23
CA LEU A 230 -0.49 7.69 11.19
C LEU A 230 0.65 6.93 10.52
N SER A 231 0.34 6.03 9.60
CA SER A 231 1.37 5.28 8.86
C SER A 231 2.18 6.22 7.95
N ALA A 232 1.53 7.20 7.30
CA ALA A 232 2.22 8.17 6.45
C ALA A 232 3.15 9.09 7.26
N LEU A 233 2.69 9.56 8.41
CA LEU A 233 3.51 10.31 9.37
C LEU A 233 4.68 9.46 9.88
N GLY A 234 4.47 8.19 10.18
CA GLY A 234 5.51 7.24 10.57
C GLY A 234 6.60 7.07 9.50
N ILE A 235 6.20 6.96 8.23
CA ILE A 235 7.14 6.95 7.08
C ILE A 235 7.91 8.27 7.03
N GLY A 236 7.20 9.41 7.09
CA GLY A 236 7.80 10.74 7.02
C GLY A 236 8.83 10.97 8.12
N TYR A 237 8.47 10.66 9.37
CA TYR A 237 9.33 10.78 10.54
C TYR A 237 10.54 9.85 10.46
N GLY A 238 10.33 8.57 10.12
CA GLY A 238 11.41 7.59 10.01
C GLY A 238 12.42 7.94 8.91
N PHE A 239 11.98 8.27 7.70
CA PHE A 239 12.88 8.66 6.60
C PHE A 239 13.58 9.99 6.86
N HIS A 240 12.90 10.95 7.49
CA HIS A 240 13.54 12.19 7.92
C HIS A 240 14.70 11.91 8.89
N ASN A 241 14.49 11.10 9.92
CA ASN A 241 15.54 10.79 10.89
C ASN A 241 16.64 9.88 10.32
N ALA A 242 16.30 8.95 9.42
CA ALA A 242 17.28 8.14 8.70
C ALA A 242 18.24 9.04 7.90
N PHE A 243 17.72 10.13 7.34
CA PHE A 243 18.54 11.09 6.64
C PHE A 243 19.47 11.89 7.58
N LEU A 244 19.00 12.25 8.78
CA LEU A 244 19.83 12.98 9.75
C LEU A 244 20.93 12.13 10.39
N GLY A 245 20.74 10.82 10.50
CA GLY A 245 21.68 9.93 11.18
C GLY A 245 21.73 10.10 12.71
N THR A 246 20.68 10.64 13.33
CA THR A 246 20.71 11.07 14.74
C THR A 246 20.36 9.95 15.70
N VAL A 247 21.15 9.80 16.77
CA VAL A 247 20.94 8.89 17.90
C VAL A 247 21.03 9.72 19.20
N PRO A 248 20.12 9.56 20.18
CA PRO A 248 18.98 8.65 20.18
C PRO A 248 17.88 9.05 19.18
N PHE A 249 17.07 8.08 18.76
CA PHE A 249 15.88 8.25 17.91
C PHE A 249 14.72 8.86 18.72
N THR A 250 14.99 9.97 19.40
CA THR A 250 14.06 10.77 20.18
C THR A 250 14.50 12.21 20.08
N VAL A 251 13.62 13.05 19.54
CA VAL A 251 13.92 14.46 19.33
C VAL A 251 13.05 15.29 20.28
N PRO A 252 13.63 16.09 21.19
CA PRO A 252 12.85 17.05 21.96
C PRO A 252 12.33 18.12 20.99
N ILE A 253 11.03 18.12 20.71
CA ILE A 253 10.41 19.12 19.84
C ILE A 253 10.28 20.42 20.63
N SER A 254 10.82 21.53 20.10
CA SER A 254 10.64 22.85 20.72
C SER A 254 9.21 23.35 20.52
N THR A 255 8.35 23.08 21.50
CA THR A 255 6.95 23.50 21.48
C THR A 255 6.76 25.01 21.68
N ASP A 256 7.77 25.68 22.25
CA ASP A 256 7.73 27.11 22.58
C ASP A 256 8.18 27.99 21.42
N HIS A 257 8.68 27.41 20.33
CA HIS A 257 9.09 28.16 19.15
C HIS A 257 7.89 28.86 18.48
N PRO A 258 7.97 30.15 18.06
CA PRO A 258 6.83 30.90 17.51
C PRO A 258 6.19 30.27 16.26
N HIS A 259 6.96 29.48 15.51
CA HIS A 259 6.49 28.75 14.34
C HIS A 259 5.93 27.35 14.62
N PHE A 260 5.98 26.86 15.87
CA PHE A 260 5.46 25.53 16.23
C PHE A 260 3.94 25.44 16.01
N ARG A 261 3.18 26.39 16.57
CA ARG A 261 1.70 26.39 16.45
C ARG A 261 1.23 26.46 14.99
N PRO A 262 1.73 27.39 14.14
CA PRO A 262 1.39 27.39 12.72
C PRO A 262 1.71 26.06 12.02
N ALA A 263 2.89 25.48 12.26
CA ALA A 263 3.28 24.22 11.62
C ALA A 263 2.40 23.04 12.07
N LEU A 264 2.04 22.99 13.35
CA LEU A 264 1.09 22.01 13.90
C LEU A 264 -0.30 22.16 13.30
N LEU A 265 -0.82 23.38 13.17
CA LEU A 265 -2.13 23.62 12.56
C LEU A 265 -2.14 23.16 11.09
N ILE A 266 -1.07 23.40 10.33
CA ILE A 266 -0.95 22.91 8.95
C ILE A 266 -0.92 21.38 8.90
N LEU A 267 -0.18 20.73 9.81
CA LEU A 267 -0.14 19.27 9.92
C LEU A 267 -1.54 18.70 10.21
N LEU A 268 -2.22 19.26 11.22
CA LEU A 268 -3.55 18.81 11.64
C LEU A 268 -4.60 19.08 10.57
N ALA A 269 -4.53 20.21 9.86
CA ALA A 269 -5.42 20.53 8.74
C ALA A 269 -5.25 19.53 7.59
N GLY A 270 -4.01 19.20 7.23
CA GLY A 270 -3.72 18.17 6.22
C GLY A 270 -4.25 16.78 6.62
N ALA A 271 -4.06 16.39 7.89
CA ALA A 271 -4.61 15.15 8.42
C ALA A 271 -6.15 15.13 8.42
N ALA A 272 -6.78 16.20 8.89
CA ALA A 272 -8.23 16.36 8.89
C ALA A 272 -8.82 16.32 7.47
N TRP A 273 -8.14 16.93 6.49
CA TRP A 273 -8.54 16.85 5.08
C TRP A 273 -8.59 15.39 4.57
N ILE A 274 -7.55 14.60 4.87
CA ILE A 274 -7.50 13.18 4.48
C ILE A 274 -8.61 12.38 5.14
N ILE A 275 -8.90 12.66 6.41
CA ILE A 275 -9.88 11.91 7.20
C ILE A 275 -11.31 12.28 6.81
N PHE A 276 -11.64 13.57 6.81
CA PHE A 276 -13.01 14.05 6.66
C PHE A 276 -13.39 14.33 5.22
N VAL A 277 -12.60 15.12 4.48
CA VAL A 277 -12.96 15.51 3.10
C VAL A 277 -12.83 14.31 2.17
N ARG A 278 -11.66 13.68 2.17
CA ARG A 278 -11.45 12.47 1.37
C ARG A 278 -12.26 11.28 1.89
N GLY A 279 -12.50 11.19 3.19
CA GLY A 279 -13.40 10.19 3.78
C GLY A 279 -14.85 10.35 3.31
N ALA A 280 -15.37 11.58 3.33
CA ALA A 280 -16.70 11.93 2.83
C ALA A 280 -16.83 11.59 1.35
N TYR A 281 -15.85 11.96 0.53
CA TYR A 281 -15.87 11.63 -0.91
C TYR A 281 -15.99 10.13 -1.16
N LYS A 282 -15.26 9.30 -0.39
CA LYS A 282 -15.36 7.84 -0.51
C LYS A 282 -16.72 7.31 -0.07
N LYS A 283 -17.35 7.91 0.94
CA LYS A 283 -18.63 7.47 1.48
C LYS A 283 -19.79 7.83 0.57
N TYR A 284 -19.85 9.10 0.17
CA TYR A 284 -21.01 9.69 -0.50
C TYR A 284 -20.83 9.83 -2.00
N GLY A 285 -19.59 10.00 -2.49
CA GLY A 285 -19.31 10.19 -3.92
C GLY A 285 -19.10 8.90 -4.70
N ILE A 286 -18.45 7.90 -4.09
CA ILE A 286 -18.20 6.59 -4.74
C ILE A 286 -19.32 5.59 -4.43
N GLY A 287 -19.77 5.56 -3.18
CA GLY A 287 -20.78 4.62 -2.70
C GLY A 287 -20.27 3.17 -2.57
N ASP A 288 -21.22 2.27 -2.33
CA ASP A 288 -21.01 0.83 -2.25
C ASP A 288 -21.89 0.11 -3.26
N PRO A 289 -21.46 -1.06 -3.79
CA PRO A 289 -20.20 -1.76 -3.53
C PRO A 289 -18.99 -1.19 -4.29
N PHE A 290 -17.78 -1.56 -3.85
CA PHE A 290 -16.50 -1.04 -4.40
C PHE A 290 -16.30 -1.23 -5.91
N ILE A 291 -17.05 -2.14 -6.54
CA ILE A 291 -16.99 -2.38 -7.99
C ILE A 291 -17.60 -1.24 -8.81
N ARG A 292 -18.46 -0.40 -8.22
CA ARG A 292 -19.05 0.79 -8.87
C ARG A 292 -18.03 1.91 -9.09
N GLU A 293 -16.86 1.83 -8.45
CA GLU A 293 -15.87 2.88 -8.50
C GLU A 293 -15.27 3.05 -9.91
N GLN A 294 -15.51 4.22 -10.50
CA GLN A 294 -15.02 4.58 -11.82
C GLN A 294 -13.55 5.05 -11.81
N PRO A 295 -12.84 4.99 -12.94
CA PRO A 295 -11.48 5.53 -13.06
C PRO A 295 -11.38 7.01 -12.66
N GLY A 296 -12.30 7.86 -13.12
CA GLY A 296 -12.33 9.29 -12.77
C GLY A 296 -12.51 9.53 -11.27
N GLN A 297 -13.41 8.77 -10.62
CA GLN A 297 -13.57 8.82 -9.16
C GLN A 297 -12.31 8.37 -8.42
N THR A 298 -11.60 7.38 -8.97
CA THR A 298 -10.32 6.91 -8.43
C THR A 298 -9.28 8.03 -8.49
N ALA A 299 -9.23 8.79 -9.59
CA ALA A 299 -8.32 9.92 -9.78
C ALA A 299 -8.61 11.06 -8.79
N VAL A 300 -9.87 11.49 -8.67
CA VAL A 300 -10.29 12.51 -7.69
C VAL A 300 -9.88 12.09 -6.27
N LYS A 301 -10.10 10.82 -5.89
CA LYS A 301 -9.69 10.28 -4.59
C LYS A 301 -8.17 10.32 -4.35
N GLN A 302 -7.33 10.25 -5.39
CA GLN A 302 -5.88 10.42 -5.27
C GLN A 302 -5.45 11.89 -5.23
N ILE A 303 -6.11 12.75 -6.00
CA ILE A 303 -5.90 14.20 -5.91
C ILE A 303 -6.21 14.70 -4.50
N LEU A 304 -7.37 14.31 -3.95
CA LEU A 304 -7.74 14.63 -2.56
C LEU A 304 -6.74 14.07 -1.55
N LEU A 305 -6.10 12.93 -1.84
CA LEU A 305 -5.06 12.38 -0.97
C LEU A 305 -3.84 13.30 -0.97
N VAL A 306 -3.34 13.66 -2.16
CA VAL A 306 -2.17 14.51 -2.34
C VAL A 306 -2.40 15.89 -1.72
N ILE A 307 -3.56 16.51 -1.95
CA ILE A 307 -3.93 17.81 -1.37
C ILE A 307 -3.84 17.79 0.15
N GLY A 308 -4.13 16.66 0.80
CA GLY A 308 -3.94 16.53 2.25
C GLY A 308 -2.52 16.15 2.66
N LEU A 309 -1.84 15.28 1.90
CA LEU A 309 -0.49 14.80 2.23
C LEU A 309 0.57 15.92 2.13
N VAL A 310 0.49 16.77 1.11
CA VAL A 310 1.46 17.85 0.88
C VAL A 310 1.52 18.83 2.08
N PRO A 311 0.42 19.46 2.52
CA PRO A 311 0.44 20.31 3.71
C PRO A 311 0.76 19.50 4.97
N MET A 312 0.27 18.27 5.10
CA MET A 312 0.59 17.43 6.26
C MET A 312 2.10 17.21 6.42
N PHE A 313 2.81 16.88 5.33
CA PHE A 313 4.26 16.71 5.36
C PHE A 313 5.02 18.02 5.46
N TYR A 314 4.51 19.09 4.86
CA TYR A 314 5.08 20.42 5.05
C TYR A 314 5.04 20.83 6.53
N GLY A 315 3.89 20.65 7.21
CA GLY A 315 3.74 20.91 8.64
C GLY A 315 4.63 20.01 9.49
N LEU A 316 4.70 18.71 9.18
CA LEU A 316 5.60 17.77 9.85
C LEU A 316 7.07 18.19 9.71
N MET A 317 7.55 18.43 8.49
CA MET A 317 8.93 18.83 8.26
C MET A 317 9.23 20.16 8.93
N SER A 318 8.29 21.12 8.88
CA SER A 318 8.45 22.40 9.58
C SER A 318 8.65 22.17 11.08
N ILE A 319 7.80 21.39 11.75
CA ILE A 319 7.97 21.05 13.18
C ILE A 319 9.34 20.41 13.44
N LEU A 320 9.74 19.43 12.62
CA LEU A 320 10.99 18.71 12.81
C LEU A 320 12.23 19.60 12.62
N HIS A 321 12.15 20.66 11.81
CA HIS A 321 13.25 21.62 11.63
C HIS A 321 13.22 22.77 12.66
N LEU A 322 12.20 22.83 13.54
CA LEU A 322 12.17 23.73 14.71
C LEU A 322 12.81 23.11 15.95
N ASP A 323 13.26 21.86 15.87
CA ASP A 323 13.96 21.16 16.94
C ASP A 323 15.29 21.88 17.29
N PRO A 324 15.60 22.05 18.59
CA PRO A 324 16.86 22.64 19.03
C PRO A 324 18.12 22.03 18.39
N MET A 325 18.15 20.71 18.15
CA MET A 325 19.27 20.05 17.47
C MET A 325 19.43 20.52 16.02
N HIS A 326 18.33 20.88 15.35
CA HIS A 326 18.35 21.42 13.98
C HIS A 326 18.77 22.88 13.96
N LEU A 327 18.20 23.69 14.87
CA LEU A 327 18.56 25.10 15.03
C LEU A 327 20.05 25.27 15.34
N GLN A 328 20.61 24.43 16.23
CA GLN A 328 22.04 24.42 16.55
C GLN A 328 22.93 24.04 15.37
N ARG A 329 22.42 23.26 14.42
CA ARG A 329 23.14 22.86 13.19
C ARG A 329 22.97 23.86 12.04
N GLY A 330 22.40 25.05 12.30
CA GLY A 330 22.14 26.07 11.29
C GLY A 330 21.05 25.68 10.29
N VAL A 331 20.23 24.68 10.62
CA VAL A 331 19.12 24.23 9.78
C VAL A 331 17.89 25.08 10.12
N GLY A 332 17.66 26.12 9.33
CA GLY A 332 16.57 27.08 9.55
C GLY A 332 15.25 26.58 8.98
N GLY A 333 14.24 26.37 9.83
CA GLY A 333 12.86 26.28 9.37
C GLY A 333 12.46 27.53 8.59
N LEU A 334 11.88 27.36 7.39
CA LEU A 334 11.28 28.43 6.57
C LEU A 334 12.07 29.75 6.47
N ARG A 335 13.39 29.79 6.22
CA ARG A 335 14.08 31.04 5.83
C ARG A 335 15.51 30.81 5.32
N HIS A 336 15.71 30.95 4.00
CA HIS A 336 16.77 31.77 3.38
C HIS A 336 16.58 31.78 1.83
N PRO A 337 16.26 32.92 1.20
CA PRO A 337 16.02 33.00 -0.25
C PRO A 337 17.24 32.68 -1.13
N GLY A 338 18.46 32.73 -0.58
CA GLY A 338 19.71 32.45 -1.32
C GLY A 338 19.94 30.98 -1.70
N ASN A 339 19.26 30.03 -1.04
CA ASN A 339 19.39 28.59 -1.31
C ASN A 339 18.25 28.01 -2.18
N TRP A 340 17.33 28.87 -2.64
CA TRP A 340 16.10 28.44 -3.30
C TRP A 340 16.35 27.70 -4.62
N ALA A 341 17.22 28.21 -5.51
CA ALA A 341 17.34 27.62 -6.84
C ALA A 341 17.89 26.18 -6.83
N GLY A 342 18.90 25.89 -6.00
CA GLY A 342 19.57 24.58 -5.98
C GLY A 342 18.74 23.48 -5.31
N LEU A 343 18.12 23.78 -4.17
CA LEU A 343 17.36 22.79 -3.40
C LEU A 343 15.97 22.50 -4.00
N TRP A 344 15.33 23.49 -4.63
CA TRP A 344 14.17 23.24 -5.47
C TRP A 344 14.52 22.41 -6.71
N GLY A 345 15.73 22.57 -7.25
CA GLY A 345 16.26 21.75 -8.35
C GLY A 345 16.35 20.26 -8.03
N ILE A 346 16.46 19.88 -6.75
CA ILE A 346 16.47 18.47 -6.30
C ILE A 346 15.12 18.06 -5.73
N GLY A 347 14.58 18.86 -4.80
CA GLY A 347 13.34 18.54 -4.10
C GLY A 347 12.10 18.62 -4.97
N GLY A 348 12.05 19.57 -5.91
CA GLY A 348 10.96 19.73 -6.87
C GLY A 348 10.74 18.48 -7.74
N PRO A 349 11.79 17.94 -8.41
CA PRO A 349 11.69 16.68 -9.13
C PRO A 349 11.22 15.50 -8.26
N PHE A 350 11.67 15.38 -7.01
CA PHE A 350 11.19 14.33 -6.11
C PHE A 350 9.70 14.47 -5.76
N ILE A 351 9.23 15.68 -5.50
CA ILE A 351 7.80 15.94 -5.28
C ILE A 351 7.02 15.58 -6.55
N LEU A 352 7.43 16.11 -7.71
CA LEU A 352 6.77 15.85 -8.99
C LEU A 352 6.70 14.35 -9.28
N TRP A 353 7.79 13.62 -9.06
CA TRP A 353 7.82 12.18 -9.20
C TRP A 353 6.87 11.48 -8.23
N GLY A 354 6.84 11.90 -6.96
CA GLY A 354 5.86 11.43 -5.99
C GLY A 354 4.40 11.67 -6.43
N LEU A 355 4.11 12.82 -7.05
CA LEU A 355 2.80 13.13 -7.62
C LEU A 355 2.44 12.20 -8.78
N ILE A 356 3.38 11.97 -9.70
CA ILE A 356 3.22 11.03 -10.82
C ILE A 356 2.95 9.61 -10.30
N VAL A 357 3.65 9.17 -9.25
CA VAL A 357 3.42 7.86 -8.65
C VAL A 357 2.05 7.77 -7.96
N LEU A 358 1.67 8.79 -7.18
CA LEU A 358 0.46 8.77 -6.36
C LEU A 358 -0.83 9.05 -7.13
N ILE A 359 -0.76 9.75 -8.26
CA ILE A 359 -1.93 10.12 -9.06
C ILE A 359 -2.10 9.12 -10.22
N PRO A 360 -1.45 9.24 -11.39
CA PRO A 360 -1.75 8.37 -12.52
C PRO A 360 -1.41 6.89 -12.26
N PHE A 361 -0.20 6.58 -11.80
CA PHE A 361 0.19 5.16 -11.64
C PHE A 361 -0.59 4.45 -10.55
N ARG A 362 -0.88 5.13 -9.44
CA ARG A 362 -1.72 4.57 -8.41
C ARG A 362 -3.18 4.40 -8.84
N VAL A 363 -3.72 5.30 -9.65
CA VAL A 363 -5.06 5.12 -10.23
C VAL A 363 -5.09 3.83 -11.05
N LEU A 364 -4.12 3.63 -11.93
CA LEU A 364 -3.98 2.40 -12.72
C LEU A 364 -3.84 1.16 -11.84
N GLY A 365 -2.94 1.21 -10.85
CA GLY A 365 -2.76 0.12 -9.89
C GLY A 365 -4.03 -0.25 -9.15
N GLN A 366 -4.85 0.74 -8.77
CA GLN A 366 -6.13 0.49 -8.09
C GLN A 366 -7.21 -0.09 -9.00
N ILE A 367 -7.26 0.32 -10.27
CA ILE A 367 -8.15 -0.27 -11.27
C ILE A 367 -7.82 -1.76 -11.44
N ASN A 368 -6.53 -2.08 -11.67
CA ASN A 368 -6.07 -3.46 -11.83
C ASN A 368 -6.30 -4.29 -10.56
N GLN A 369 -6.05 -3.71 -9.38
CA GLN A 369 -6.31 -4.36 -8.10
C GLN A 369 -7.80 -4.66 -7.91
N ARG A 370 -8.71 -3.77 -8.32
CA ARG A 370 -10.17 -4.03 -8.26
C ARG A 370 -10.56 -5.22 -9.13
N MET A 371 -10.06 -5.29 -10.37
CA MET A 371 -10.32 -6.43 -11.26
C MET A 371 -9.85 -7.74 -10.64
N ALA A 372 -8.61 -7.77 -10.13
CA ALA A 372 -8.05 -8.97 -9.53
C ALA A 372 -8.75 -9.38 -8.22
N LEU A 373 -9.29 -8.41 -7.47
CA LEU A 373 -10.14 -8.69 -6.32
C LEU A 373 -11.47 -9.30 -6.73
N VAL A 374 -12.09 -8.83 -7.82
CA VAL A 374 -13.30 -9.44 -8.37
C VAL A 374 -13.04 -10.88 -8.80
N GLN A 375 -11.90 -11.15 -9.43
CA GLN A 375 -11.47 -12.51 -9.78
C GLN A 375 -11.30 -13.39 -8.53
N GLN A 376 -10.57 -12.93 -7.52
CA GLN A 376 -10.38 -13.65 -6.26
C GLN A 376 -11.71 -13.90 -5.54
N MET A 377 -12.62 -12.92 -5.56
CA MET A 377 -13.94 -13.06 -4.96
C MET A 377 -14.77 -14.14 -5.67
N ALA A 378 -14.84 -14.10 -6.99
CA ALA A 378 -15.62 -15.05 -7.78
C ALA A 378 -15.07 -16.49 -7.67
N ALA A 379 -13.75 -16.64 -7.74
CA ALA A 379 -13.11 -17.95 -7.84
C ALA A 379 -12.84 -18.63 -6.50
N ILE A 380 -12.61 -17.86 -5.42
CA ILE A 380 -12.10 -18.40 -4.15
C ILE A 380 -12.98 -18.00 -2.96
N VAL A 381 -13.30 -16.71 -2.80
CA VAL A 381 -13.98 -16.23 -1.59
C VAL A 381 -15.43 -16.67 -1.56
N LEU A 382 -16.22 -16.32 -2.58
CA LEU A 382 -17.66 -16.62 -2.63
C LEU A 382 -17.96 -18.12 -2.59
N PRO A 383 -17.24 -19.00 -3.31
CA PRO A 383 -17.47 -20.45 -3.21
C PRO A 383 -17.29 -21.01 -1.80
N ALA A 384 -16.34 -20.47 -1.02
CA ALA A 384 -16.04 -20.90 0.34
C ALA A 384 -16.95 -20.28 1.40
N MET A 385 -17.95 -19.47 1.01
CA MET A 385 -18.93 -18.89 1.92
C MET A 385 -20.20 -19.73 1.98
N GLU A 386 -20.88 -19.64 3.13
CA GLU A 386 -22.24 -20.14 3.34
C GLU A 386 -23.21 -19.66 2.26
N VAL A 387 -24.19 -20.49 1.93
CA VAL A 387 -25.11 -20.29 0.80
C VAL A 387 -25.83 -18.93 0.88
N GLU A 388 -26.33 -18.57 2.06
CA GLU A 388 -27.11 -17.35 2.30
C GLU A 388 -26.24 -16.09 2.20
N ASP A 389 -25.00 -16.14 2.70
CA ASP A 389 -24.07 -15.01 2.62
C ASP A 389 -23.56 -14.86 1.18
N ARG A 390 -23.25 -15.96 0.50
CA ARG A 390 -22.89 -15.99 -0.92
C ARG A 390 -24.00 -15.38 -1.78
N ARG A 391 -25.25 -15.82 -1.61
CA ARG A 391 -26.41 -15.30 -2.36
C ARG A 391 -26.59 -13.80 -2.14
N ARG A 392 -26.57 -13.33 -0.88
CA ARG A 392 -26.70 -11.90 -0.56
C ARG A 392 -25.62 -11.04 -1.21
N ILE A 393 -24.37 -11.49 -1.16
CA ILE A 393 -23.27 -10.75 -1.78
C ILE A 393 -23.41 -10.76 -3.31
N LEU A 394 -23.75 -11.90 -3.91
CA LEU A 394 -23.92 -12.01 -5.36
C LEU A 394 -25.04 -11.12 -5.87
N VAL A 395 -26.20 -11.05 -5.20
CA VAL A 395 -27.28 -10.12 -5.58
C VAL A 395 -26.78 -8.68 -5.62
N ARG A 396 -26.03 -8.24 -4.59
CA ARG A 396 -25.46 -6.88 -4.55
C ARG A 396 -24.43 -6.63 -5.64
N ILE A 397 -23.57 -7.62 -5.91
CA ILE A 397 -22.57 -7.52 -6.98
C ILE A 397 -23.27 -7.45 -8.35
N MET A 398 -24.23 -8.32 -8.62
CA MET A 398 -24.94 -8.38 -9.91
C MET A 398 -25.78 -7.13 -10.15
N SER A 399 -26.51 -6.65 -9.13
CA SER A 399 -27.23 -5.37 -9.21
C SER A 399 -26.29 -4.20 -9.49
N ALA A 400 -25.15 -4.15 -8.81
CA ALA A 400 -24.15 -3.12 -9.06
C ALA A 400 -23.50 -3.23 -10.46
N LEU A 401 -23.25 -4.43 -10.98
CA LEU A 401 -22.79 -4.62 -12.36
C LEU A 401 -23.82 -4.13 -13.37
N ALA A 402 -25.11 -4.40 -13.14
CA ALA A 402 -26.20 -3.99 -14.04
C ALA A 402 -26.28 -2.45 -14.20
N GLU A 403 -26.00 -1.70 -13.13
CA GLU A 403 -26.02 -0.23 -13.12
C GLU A 403 -24.75 0.42 -13.71
N MET A 404 -23.71 -0.37 -14.02
CA MET A 404 -22.46 0.16 -14.55
C MET A 404 -22.53 0.41 -16.07
N PRO A 405 -21.70 1.35 -16.59
CA PRO A 405 -21.48 1.50 -18.02
C PRO A 405 -21.04 0.18 -18.66
N GLU A 406 -21.50 -0.07 -19.87
CA GLU A 406 -21.33 -1.36 -20.56
C GLU A 406 -19.88 -1.82 -20.67
N ALA A 407 -18.96 -0.93 -21.05
CA ALA A 407 -17.53 -1.27 -21.16
C ALA A 407 -16.97 -1.80 -19.83
N SER A 408 -17.22 -1.09 -18.72
CA SER A 408 -16.74 -1.51 -17.40
C SER A 408 -17.45 -2.77 -16.89
N ARG A 409 -18.74 -2.91 -17.18
CA ARG A 409 -19.52 -4.11 -16.86
C ARG A 409 -18.96 -5.33 -17.58
N ARG A 410 -18.71 -5.21 -18.89
CA ARG A 410 -18.12 -6.25 -19.74
C ARG A 410 -16.75 -6.70 -19.22
N ASP A 411 -15.86 -5.75 -18.92
CA ASP A 411 -14.51 -6.06 -18.41
C ASP A 411 -14.55 -6.83 -17.09
N LEU A 412 -15.39 -6.41 -16.15
CA LEU A 412 -15.53 -7.08 -14.86
C LEU A 412 -16.15 -8.47 -15.01
N MET A 413 -17.21 -8.61 -15.82
CA MET A 413 -17.85 -9.89 -16.07
C MET A 413 -16.93 -10.86 -16.80
N ARG A 414 -16.16 -10.38 -17.78
CA ARG A 414 -15.10 -11.16 -18.46
C ARG A 414 -14.07 -11.66 -17.46
N ALA A 415 -13.56 -10.78 -16.59
CA ALA A 415 -12.60 -11.16 -15.56
C ALA A 415 -13.17 -12.23 -14.60
N MET A 416 -14.44 -12.12 -14.19
CA MET A 416 -15.11 -13.14 -13.36
C MET A 416 -15.20 -14.49 -14.08
N LEU A 417 -15.59 -14.50 -15.36
CA LEU A 417 -15.71 -15.71 -16.16
C LEU A 417 -14.36 -16.39 -16.38
N GLU A 418 -13.34 -15.63 -16.76
CA GLU A 418 -11.96 -16.14 -16.91
C GLU A 418 -11.47 -16.79 -15.62
N ALA A 419 -11.66 -16.14 -14.48
CA ALA A 419 -11.27 -16.67 -13.18
C ALA A 419 -12.01 -17.97 -12.80
N LEU A 420 -13.29 -18.07 -13.15
CA LEU A 420 -14.10 -19.28 -12.91
C LEU A 420 -13.74 -20.42 -13.86
N ARG A 421 -13.39 -20.14 -15.13
CA ARG A 421 -12.99 -21.18 -16.11
C ARG A 421 -11.80 -22.02 -15.62
N GLU A 422 -10.89 -21.40 -14.87
CA GLU A 422 -9.71 -22.04 -14.27
C GLU A 422 -9.99 -22.80 -12.96
N GLN A 423 -11.22 -22.77 -12.45
CA GLN A 423 -11.59 -23.49 -11.22
C GLN A 423 -12.07 -24.92 -11.51
N PRO A 424 -11.93 -25.84 -10.54
CA PRO A 424 -12.51 -27.17 -10.64
C PRO A 424 -14.02 -27.13 -10.88
N GLU A 425 -14.53 -28.15 -11.56
CA GLU A 425 -15.93 -28.25 -11.94
C GLU A 425 -16.94 -28.01 -10.81
N PRO A 426 -16.78 -28.58 -9.59
CA PRO A 426 -17.70 -28.33 -8.49
C PRO A 426 -17.86 -26.83 -8.18
N VAL A 427 -16.76 -26.07 -8.17
CA VAL A 427 -16.77 -24.62 -7.92
C VAL A 427 -17.47 -23.87 -9.05
N ARG A 428 -17.24 -24.28 -10.30
CA ARG A 428 -17.90 -23.69 -11.47
C ARG A 428 -19.41 -23.89 -11.42
N VAL A 429 -19.87 -25.09 -11.09
CA VAL A 429 -21.29 -25.43 -10.96
C VAL A 429 -21.92 -24.62 -9.82
N THR A 430 -21.32 -24.62 -8.63
CA THR A 430 -21.81 -23.84 -7.48
C THR A 430 -21.97 -22.36 -7.83
N MET A 431 -20.98 -21.76 -8.49
CA MET A 431 -21.02 -20.35 -8.86
C MET A 431 -21.93 -20.07 -10.07
N ALA A 432 -22.17 -21.03 -10.95
CA ALA A 432 -23.16 -20.91 -12.01
C ALA A 432 -24.57 -20.84 -11.41
N VAL A 433 -24.92 -21.81 -10.56
CA VAL A 433 -26.22 -21.85 -9.87
C VAL A 433 -26.45 -20.59 -9.06
N ALA A 434 -25.50 -20.22 -8.19
CA ALA A 434 -25.64 -19.06 -7.32
C ALA A 434 -25.78 -17.73 -8.08
N ARG A 435 -25.17 -17.62 -9.28
CA ARG A 435 -25.34 -16.43 -10.15
C ARG A 435 -26.72 -16.39 -10.79
N MET A 436 -27.23 -17.52 -11.27
CA MET A 436 -28.58 -17.61 -11.83
C MET A 436 -29.63 -17.28 -10.77
N GLU A 437 -29.49 -17.82 -9.56
CA GLU A 437 -30.34 -17.48 -8.41
C GLU A 437 -30.27 -15.99 -8.06
N ALA A 438 -29.08 -15.39 -8.10
CA ALA A 438 -28.93 -13.96 -7.83
C ALA A 438 -29.60 -13.11 -8.92
N MET A 439 -29.45 -13.48 -10.20
CA MET A 439 -30.08 -12.79 -11.32
C MET A 439 -31.60 -12.92 -11.33
N ALA A 440 -32.14 -14.05 -10.88
CA ALA A 440 -33.59 -14.29 -10.82
C ALA A 440 -34.31 -13.33 -9.87
N VAL A 441 -33.61 -12.83 -8.83
CA VAL A 441 -34.17 -11.89 -7.83
C VAL A 441 -34.03 -10.41 -8.27
N LEU A 442 -33.28 -10.12 -9.33
CA LEU A 442 -33.10 -8.75 -9.80
C LEU A 442 -34.32 -8.23 -10.57
N PRO A 443 -34.56 -6.90 -10.55
CA PRO A 443 -35.54 -6.28 -11.43
C PRO A 443 -35.29 -6.62 -12.91
N GLU A 444 -36.36 -6.77 -13.67
CA GLU A 444 -36.29 -7.18 -15.08
C GLU A 444 -35.32 -6.33 -15.94
N PRO A 445 -35.31 -4.97 -15.84
CA PRO A 445 -34.36 -4.17 -16.61
C PRO A 445 -32.88 -4.50 -16.30
N GLN A 446 -32.57 -4.76 -15.02
CA GLN A 446 -31.22 -5.13 -14.59
C GLN A 446 -30.85 -6.51 -15.10
N ARG A 447 -31.79 -7.47 -15.07
CA ARG A 447 -31.61 -8.82 -15.59
C ARG A 447 -31.33 -8.82 -17.09
N ILE A 448 -32.13 -8.10 -17.89
CA ILE A 448 -31.93 -7.97 -19.35
C ILE A 448 -30.54 -7.39 -19.66
N THR A 449 -30.15 -6.35 -18.91
CA THR A 449 -28.85 -5.69 -19.08
C THR A 449 -27.67 -6.65 -18.85
N LEU A 450 -27.76 -7.47 -17.80
CA LEU A 450 -26.75 -8.49 -17.50
C LEU A 450 -26.75 -9.61 -18.54
N MET A 451 -27.91 -10.11 -18.95
CA MET A 451 -28.03 -11.17 -19.96
C MET A 451 -27.41 -10.75 -21.29
N ARG A 452 -27.74 -9.57 -21.80
CA ARG A 452 -27.11 -9.03 -23.03
C ARG A 452 -25.59 -9.01 -22.96
N THR A 453 -25.04 -8.65 -21.80
CA THR A 453 -23.59 -8.62 -21.60
C THR A 453 -23.01 -10.03 -21.53
N MET A 454 -23.71 -10.99 -20.92
CA MET A 454 -23.31 -12.39 -20.93
C MET A 454 -23.34 -12.98 -22.33
N ASP A 455 -24.38 -12.70 -23.12
CA ASP A 455 -24.52 -13.19 -24.48
C ASP A 455 -23.37 -12.69 -25.36
N ALA A 456 -23.06 -11.38 -25.28
CA ALA A 456 -21.92 -10.80 -25.99
C ALA A 456 -20.58 -11.47 -25.60
N LEU A 457 -20.37 -11.73 -24.30
CA LEU A 457 -19.16 -12.42 -23.81
C LEU A 457 -19.08 -13.89 -24.25
N MET A 458 -20.23 -14.56 -24.44
CA MET A 458 -20.30 -15.94 -24.92
C MET A 458 -20.10 -16.01 -26.45
N ALA A 459 -20.52 -14.97 -27.18
CA ALA A 459 -20.29 -14.82 -28.62
C ALA A 459 -18.83 -14.52 -28.98
N GLY A 460 -17.96 -14.26 -27.99
CA GLY A 460 -16.54 -13.98 -28.22
C GLY A 460 -16.24 -12.52 -28.53
N GLU A 461 -17.24 -11.65 -28.46
CA GLU A 461 -17.07 -10.20 -28.51
C GLU A 461 -16.47 -9.71 -27.19
#